data_AF-A0A6V7SDB0-F1
#
_entry.id   AF-A0A6V7SDB0-F1
#
_cell.length_a   1.000
_cell.length_b   1.000
_cell.length_c   1.000
_cell.angle_alpha   90.00
_cell.angle_beta   90.00
_cell.angle_gamma   90.00
#
_symmetry.space_group_name_H-M   'P 1'
#
loop_
_entity.id
_entity.type
_entity.pdbx_description
1 polymer ?
#
loop_
_entity_poly.entity_id
_entity_poly.type
_entity_poly.pdbx_seq_one_letter_code
_entity_poly.pdbx_strand_id
1 'polypeptide(L)'
;MFKMEIVNEGWVFKQSKYLKRLRKRYIILTKNFICSFKSEYYQGEKPTEILYLNKFTELTSMDDIKKIKSISSELGLEDIHLFNVCYNNRQILFVTMDKDEKNNWIRHISKQMIRPTVLVNE
;
A
#
# COMPACT_ATOMS: atom_id res chain seq x y z
N MET A 1 -9.65 -22.82 -12.78
CA MET A 1 -9.57 -21.35 -12.63
C MET A 1 -8.79 -21.07 -11.36
N PHE A 2 -7.53 -20.64 -11.45
CA PHE A 2 -6.74 -20.32 -10.26
C PHE A 2 -7.32 -19.07 -9.60
N LYS A 3 -8.00 -19.25 -8.47
CA LYS A 3 -8.53 -18.14 -7.67
C LYS A 3 -7.33 -17.42 -7.06
N MET A 4 -7.14 -16.15 -7.42
CA MET A 4 -6.07 -15.33 -6.84
C MET A 4 -6.31 -15.22 -5.34
N GLU A 5 -5.36 -15.69 -4.53
CA GLU A 5 -5.47 -15.66 -3.07
C GLU A 5 -5.19 -14.24 -2.56
N ILE A 6 -6.24 -13.60 -2.05
CA ILE A 6 -6.18 -12.27 -1.44
C ILE A 6 -5.72 -12.43 0.00
N VAL A 7 -4.64 -11.74 0.35
CA VAL A 7 -4.06 -11.72 1.71
C VAL A 7 -4.67 -10.60 2.54
N ASN A 8 -4.94 -9.46 1.92
CA ASN A 8 -5.64 -8.33 2.52
C ASN A 8 -6.27 -7.46 1.43
N GLU A 9 -7.36 -6.78 1.73
CA GLU A 9 -7.97 -5.80 0.84
C GLU A 9 -8.66 -4.67 1.60
N GLY A 10 -8.78 -3.50 0.99
CA GLY A 10 -9.45 -2.37 1.62
C GLY A 10 -9.20 -1.01 0.96
N TRP A 11 -9.91 -0.01 1.45
CA TRP A 11 -9.80 1.37 0.99
C TRP A 11 -8.67 2.11 1.71
N VAL A 12 -7.66 2.57 0.97
CA VAL A 12 -6.60 3.43 1.52
C VAL A 12 -6.39 4.64 0.62
N PHE A 13 -5.83 5.71 1.17
CA PHE A 13 -5.30 6.78 0.33
C PHE A 13 -3.88 6.45 -0.06
N LYS A 14 -3.62 6.42 -1.36
CA LYS A 14 -2.31 6.11 -1.93
C LYS A 14 -1.84 7.29 -2.77
N GLN A 15 -0.55 7.62 -2.66
CA GLN A 15 0.04 8.64 -3.51
C GLN A 15 0.11 8.17 -4.98
N SER A 16 -0.44 8.97 -5.87
CA SER A 16 -0.42 8.73 -7.32
C SER A 16 1.00 8.76 -7.87
N LYS A 17 1.34 7.82 -8.76
CA LYS A 17 2.62 7.82 -9.48
C LYS A 17 2.85 9.10 -10.26
N TYR A 18 1.82 9.55 -10.97
CA TYR A 18 1.89 10.64 -11.94
C TYR A 18 1.54 11.99 -11.32
N LEU A 19 0.42 12.07 -10.58
CA LEU A 19 -0.08 13.34 -10.05
C LEU A 19 0.61 13.78 -8.75
N LYS A 20 1.34 12.87 -8.09
CA LYS A 20 1.96 13.06 -6.77
C LYS A 20 1.00 13.45 -5.63
N ARG A 21 -0.32 13.43 -5.88
CA ARG A 21 -1.39 13.64 -4.90
C ARG A 21 -1.93 12.34 -4.34
N LEU A 22 -2.45 12.39 -3.12
CA LEU A 22 -3.15 11.28 -2.49
C LEU A 22 -4.51 11.04 -3.18
N ARG A 23 -4.86 9.77 -3.37
CA ARG A 23 -6.14 9.36 -3.95
C ARG A 23 -6.65 8.13 -3.21
N LYS A 24 -7.94 8.13 -2.85
CA LYS A 24 -8.62 6.96 -2.31
C LYS A 24 -8.65 5.85 -3.36
N ARG A 25 -8.14 4.68 -3.04
CA ARG A 25 -8.05 3.51 -3.92
C ARG A 25 -8.41 2.26 -3.15
N TYR A 26 -9.11 1.35 -3.81
CA TYR A 26 -9.30 0.01 -3.29
C TYR A 26 -8.04 -0.78 -3.59
N ILE A 27 -7.38 -1.27 -2.55
CA ILE A 27 -6.11 -1.96 -2.65
C ILE A 27 -6.33 -3.43 -2.41
N ILE A 28 -5.80 -4.26 -3.30
CA ILE A 28 -5.74 -5.72 -3.15
C ILE A 28 -4.28 -6.08 -2.92
N LEU A 29 -3.99 -6.77 -1.83
CA LEU A 29 -2.70 -7.42 -1.61
C LEU A 29 -2.84 -8.93 -1.79
N THR A 30 -1.95 -9.46 -2.62
CA THR A 30 -1.76 -10.90 -2.81
C THR A 30 -0.41 -11.31 -2.22
N LYS A 31 -0.05 -12.58 -2.37
CA LYS A 31 1.30 -13.06 -2.02
C LYS A 31 2.43 -12.42 -2.84
N ASN A 32 2.13 -11.89 -4.03
CA ASN A 32 3.16 -11.48 -5.01
C ASN A 32 3.14 -9.99 -5.36
N PHE A 33 1.98 -9.33 -5.25
CA PHE A 33 1.80 -7.96 -5.68
C PHE A 33 0.67 -7.26 -4.94
N ILE A 34 0.71 -5.93 -4.99
CA ILE A 34 -0.38 -5.04 -4.67
C ILE A 34 -1.00 -4.52 -5.96
N CYS A 35 -2.32 -4.62 -6.09
CA CYS A 35 -3.10 -3.94 -7.12
C CYS A 35 -3.88 -2.77 -6.53
N SER A 36 -4.03 -1.71 -7.30
CA SER A 36 -4.83 -0.55 -6.90
C SER A 36 -5.93 -0.25 -7.90
N PHE A 37 -7.16 -0.07 -7.41
CA PHE A 37 -8.36 0.14 -8.21
C PHE A 37 -9.09 1.41 -7.79
N LYS A 38 -9.92 1.94 -8.69
CA LYS A 38 -10.80 3.09 -8.38
C LYS A 38 -12.04 2.68 -7.59
N SER A 39 -12.40 1.39 -7.61
CA SER A 39 -13.63 0.82 -7.06
C SER A 39 -13.31 -0.52 -6.38
N GLU A 40 -14.13 -0.89 -5.39
CA GLU A 40 -14.13 -2.21 -4.77
C GLU A 40 -14.77 -3.29 -5.64
N TYR A 41 -15.57 -2.90 -6.64
CA TYR A 41 -16.08 -3.76 -7.71
C TYR A 41 -15.02 -3.94 -8.80
N TYR A 42 -13.84 -4.43 -8.42
CA TYR A 42 -12.67 -4.48 -9.30
C TYR A 42 -12.68 -5.69 -10.26
N GLN A 43 -13.59 -6.64 -10.09
CA GLN A 43 -13.64 -7.83 -10.93
C GLN A 43 -13.98 -7.44 -12.38
N GLY A 44 -13.04 -7.68 -13.29
CA GLY A 44 -13.15 -7.28 -14.70
C GLY A 44 -12.57 -5.89 -15.02
N GLU A 45 -12.16 -5.13 -14.01
CA GLU A 45 -11.52 -3.82 -14.18
C GLU A 45 -9.99 -3.94 -14.32
N LYS A 46 -9.39 -3.01 -15.08
CA LYS A 46 -7.94 -2.90 -15.15
C LYS A 46 -7.41 -2.15 -13.90
N PRO A 47 -6.38 -2.68 -13.20
CA PRO A 47 -5.77 -1.97 -12.09
C PRO A 47 -5.14 -0.66 -12.55
N THR A 48 -5.25 0.38 -11.73
CA THR A 48 -4.61 1.68 -11.97
C THR A 48 -3.09 1.66 -11.76
N GLU A 49 -2.61 0.75 -10.92
CA GLU A 49 -1.19 0.46 -10.71
C GLU A 49 -1.06 -0.94 -10.11
N ILE A 50 -0.04 -1.67 -10.56
CA ILE A 50 0.40 -2.96 -9.99
C ILE A 50 1.81 -2.75 -9.42
N LEU A 51 2.02 -3.12 -8.17
CA LEU A 51 3.28 -3.03 -7.45
C LEU A 51 3.73 -4.44 -7.05
N TYR A 52 4.74 -4.98 -7.72
CA TYR A 52 5.27 -6.30 -7.39
C TYR A 52 6.11 -6.25 -6.11
N LEU A 53 5.84 -7.15 -5.16
CA LEU A 53 6.45 -7.14 -3.84
C LEU A 53 7.95 -7.44 -3.89
N ASN A 54 8.42 -8.18 -4.89
CA ASN A 54 9.85 -8.43 -5.12
C ASN A 54 10.65 -7.19 -5.55
N LYS A 55 9.98 -6.05 -5.79
CA LYS A 55 10.61 -4.76 -6.06
C LYS A 55 10.56 -3.80 -4.87
N PHE A 56 10.05 -4.26 -3.72
CA PHE A 56 9.97 -3.46 -2.51
C PHE A 56 11.32 -3.58 -1.81
N THR A 57 11.94 -2.46 -1.48
CA THR A 57 13.22 -2.44 -0.77
C THR A 57 13.07 -2.00 0.68
N GLU A 58 12.04 -1.22 0.99
CA GLU A 58 11.77 -0.69 2.33
C GLU A 58 10.26 -0.61 2.58
N LEU A 59 9.88 -0.81 3.83
CA LEU A 59 8.53 -0.57 4.36
C LEU A 59 8.67 0.07 5.74
N THR A 60 8.09 1.25 5.93
CA THR A 60 8.34 2.07 7.12
C THR A 60 7.04 2.67 7.65
N SER A 61 6.75 2.49 8.94
CA SER A 61 5.73 3.28 9.64
C SER A 61 6.17 4.74 9.70
N MET A 62 5.24 5.68 9.54
CA MET A 62 5.55 7.10 9.57
C MET A 62 4.74 7.80 10.65
N ASP A 63 5.44 8.21 11.71
CA ASP A 63 4.85 8.84 12.90
C ASP A 63 5.30 10.32 13.02
N ASP A 64 5.75 10.93 11.92
CA ASP A 64 6.11 12.36 11.84
C ASP A 64 4.85 13.24 11.98
N ILE A 65 4.73 13.89 13.13
CA ILE A 65 3.60 14.75 13.51
C ILE A 65 3.37 15.89 12.50
N LYS A 66 4.42 16.53 11.99
CA LYS A 66 4.26 17.67 11.07
C LYS A 66 3.67 17.20 9.75
N LYS A 67 4.17 16.08 9.24
CA LYS A 67 3.70 15.50 8.00
C LYS A 67 2.27 14.95 8.12
N ILE A 68 1.96 14.30 9.24
CA ILE A 68 0.60 13.84 9.56
C ILE A 68 -0.38 15.02 9.54
N LYS A 69 -0.07 16.11 10.27
CA LYS A 69 -0.93 17.31 10.28
C LYS A 69 -1.13 17.90 8.89
N SER A 70 -0.06 18.02 8.09
CA SER A 70 -0.16 18.55 6.73
C SER A 70 -1.09 17.72 5.84
N ILE A 71 -0.99 16.39 5.90
CA ILE A 71 -1.82 15.49 5.08
C ILE A 71 -3.25 15.42 5.61
N SER A 72 -3.43 15.45 6.92
CA SER A 72 -4.73 15.54 7.58
C SER A 72 -5.49 16.77 7.09
N SER A 73 -4.84 17.94 7.03
CA SER A 73 -5.44 19.16 6.47
C SER A 73 -5.70 19.06 4.96
N GLU A 74 -4.81 18.45 4.17
CA GLU A 74 -5.02 18.25 2.72
C GLU A 74 -6.25 17.37 2.44
N LEU A 75 -6.44 16.30 3.23
CA LEU A 75 -7.52 15.35 3.04
C LEU A 75 -8.84 15.77 3.72
N GLY A 76 -8.79 16.74 4.65
CA GLY A 76 -9.92 17.09 5.50
C GLY A 76 -10.31 15.93 6.43
N LEU A 77 -9.33 15.15 6.90
CA LEU A 77 -9.53 13.98 7.76
C LEU A 77 -8.71 14.11 9.04
N GLU A 78 -9.27 13.65 10.15
CA GLU A 78 -8.59 13.56 11.44
C GLU A 78 -8.06 12.14 11.67
N ASP A 79 -7.15 11.98 12.64
CA ASP A 79 -6.61 10.69 13.09
C ASP A 79 -6.11 9.75 11.98
N ILE A 80 -5.40 10.30 11.00
CA ILE A 80 -4.81 9.52 9.93
C ILE A 80 -3.50 8.85 10.35
N HIS A 81 -3.23 7.69 9.75
CA HIS A 81 -2.03 6.91 10.03
C HIS A 81 -1.27 6.59 8.75
N LEU A 82 0.04 6.83 8.75
CA LEU A 82 0.85 6.82 7.53
C LEU A 82 1.84 5.67 7.54
N PHE A 83 2.08 5.10 6.37
CA PHE A 83 3.21 4.22 6.12
C PHE A 83 3.74 4.43 4.70
N ASN A 84 5.02 4.15 4.52
CA ASN A 84 5.72 4.29 3.24
C ASN A 84 6.23 2.95 2.74
N VAL A 85 6.24 2.79 1.43
CA VAL A 85 6.92 1.71 0.73
C VAL A 85 7.92 2.31 -0.25
N CYS A 86 9.15 1.80 -0.27
CA CYS A 86 10.09 2.06 -1.35
C CYS A 86 9.94 1.00 -2.45
N TYR A 87 9.54 1.43 -3.65
CA TYR A 87 9.30 0.58 -4.82
C TYR A 87 10.08 1.14 -6.02
N ASN A 88 11.00 0.35 -6.58
CA ASN A 88 11.90 0.79 -7.67
C ASN A 88 12.54 2.16 -7.38
N ASN A 89 13.13 2.31 -6.18
CA ASN A 89 13.78 3.54 -5.70
C ASN A 89 12.85 4.77 -5.59
N ARG A 90 11.53 4.56 -5.59
CA ARG A 90 10.53 5.62 -5.34
C ARG A 90 9.80 5.34 -4.05
N GLN A 91 9.66 6.37 -3.23
CA GLN A 91 8.81 6.33 -2.05
C GLN A 91 7.33 6.46 -2.47
N ILE A 92 6.49 5.58 -1.94
CA ILE A 92 5.04 5.58 -2.12
C ILE A 92 4.41 5.71 -0.75
N LEU A 93 3.74 6.83 -0.53
CA LEU A 93 2.99 7.09 0.69
C LEU A 93 1.60 6.44 0.64
N PHE A 94 1.26 5.77 1.74
CA PHE A 94 -0.06 5.23 2.04
C PHE A 94 -0.58 5.85 3.34
N VAL A 95 -1.90 6.06 3.39
CA VAL A 95 -2.60 6.65 4.52
C VAL A 95 -3.87 5.85 4.79
N THR A 96 -4.04 5.45 6.05
CA THR A 96 -5.24 4.79 6.58
C THR A 96 -5.96 5.72 7.55
N MET A 97 -7.22 5.44 7.82
CA MET A 97 -8.04 6.20 8.78
C MET A 97 -8.08 5.54 10.16
N ASP A 98 -7.46 4.37 10.29
CA ASP A 98 -7.39 3.61 11.53
C ASP A 98 -5.97 3.06 11.74
N LYS A 99 -5.54 3.02 13.00
CA LYS A 99 -4.20 2.59 13.39
C LYS A 99 -4.02 1.09 13.19
N ASP A 100 -5.05 0.31 13.50
CA ASP A 100 -5.00 -1.14 13.35
C ASP A 100 -5.04 -1.52 11.87
N GLU A 101 -5.74 -0.75 11.03
CA GLU A 101 -5.67 -0.88 9.58
C GLU A 101 -4.23 -0.64 9.07
N LYS A 102 -3.54 0.42 9.51
CA LYS A 102 -2.12 0.65 9.19
C LYS A 102 -1.28 -0.56 9.59
N ASN A 103 -1.42 -1.01 10.83
CA ASN A 103 -0.62 -2.09 11.39
C ASN A 103 -0.87 -3.41 10.64
N ASN A 104 -2.11 -3.69 10.27
CA ASN A 104 -2.48 -4.84 9.46
C ASN A 104 -1.84 -4.78 8.08
N TRP A 105 -1.92 -3.65 7.38
CA TRP A 105 -1.25 -3.46 6.09
C TRP A 105 0.27 -3.69 6.19
N ILE A 106 0.94 -3.03 7.14
CA ILE A 106 2.38 -3.23 7.37
C ILE A 106 2.68 -4.71 7.63
N ARG A 107 1.96 -5.35 8.55
CA ARG A 107 2.17 -6.75 8.91
C ARG A 107 2.02 -7.69 7.71
N HIS A 108 0.96 -7.53 6.92
CA HIS A 108 0.69 -8.39 5.78
C HIS A 108 1.70 -8.18 4.65
N ILE A 109 2.10 -6.93 4.36
CA ILE A 109 3.12 -6.62 3.35
C ILE A 109 4.49 -7.16 3.81
N SER A 110 4.91 -6.89 5.05
CA SER A 110 6.18 -7.40 5.61
C SER A 110 6.30 -8.92 5.48
N LYS A 111 5.24 -9.66 5.81
CA LYS A 111 5.23 -11.13 5.69
C LYS A 111 5.48 -11.62 4.26
N GLN A 112 5.03 -10.87 3.26
CA GLN A 112 5.27 -11.22 1.86
C GLN A 112 6.61 -10.69 1.33
N MET A 113 7.21 -9.66 1.94
CA MET A 113 8.54 -9.15 1.60
C MET A 113 9.69 -10.03 2.14
N ILE A 114 9.45 -10.86 3.16
CA ILE A 114 10.47 -11.79 3.71
C ILE A 114 10.68 -12.99 2.78
N ARG A 115 9.67 -13.38 2.00
CA ARG A 115 9.68 -14.58 1.15
C ARG A 115 10.53 -14.46 -0.14
N PRO A 116 10.72 -13.28 -0.77
CA PRO A 116 11.63 -13.10 -1.89
C PRO A 116 13.13 -13.13 -1.55
N THR A 117 13.51 -12.95 -0.27
CA THR A 117 14.92 -12.80 0.14
C THR A 117 15.59 -14.12 0.52
N VAL A 118 14.86 -15.23 0.52
CA VAL A 118 15.41 -16.58 0.76
C VAL A 118 15.29 -17.37 -0.54
N LEU A 119 16.43 -17.90 -1.01
CA LEU A 119 16.67 -18.61 -2.28
C LEU A 119 17.26 -17.76 -3.42
N VAL A 120 18.35 -17.05 -3.16
CA VAL A 120 19.47 -16.99 -4.13
C VAL A 120 20.72 -17.42 -3.37
N ASN A 121 20.97 -18.72 -3.38
CA ASN A 121 22.26 -19.38 -3.15
C ASN A 121 22.02 -20.88 -3.35
N GLU A 122 22.01 -21.29 -4.62
CA GLU A 122 22.59 -22.57 -5.04
C GLU A 122 23.64 -22.24 -6.11
#